data_AF-A0A2R5G6M0-F1
#
_entry.id   AF-A0A2R5G6M0-F1
#
_cell.length_a   1.000
_cell.length_b   1.000
_cell.length_c   1.000
_cell.angle_alpha   90.00
_cell.angle_beta   90.00
_cell.angle_gamma   90.00
#
_symmetry.space_group_name_H-M   'P 1'
#
loop_
_entity.id
_entity.type
_entity.pdbx_description
1 polymer ?
#
loop_
_entity_poly.entity_id
_entity_poly.type
_entity_poly.pdbx_seq_one_letter_code
_entity_poly.pdbx_strand_id
1 'polypeptide(L)'
;MALESTSQDELNVLNEKDEEVRELEAKAIGRPEAGQSVEEDFDDGIPAMHRRYIAWTQRMRGHPTETADEMRPPNLWQQLLAEAIGTGIVCLFGLGINCAAIICGAYAGLFPVGALWGMVVTLAVLSTASVSGAHLNPAISLAFAILRPEHFPVWKLVPFWVAQLAGAIVGSGICYGCFANMIAIKEEADGLVRGELGSELTSSPFNSYFPNPSFVTSETRWTYATVSPAGAFGIEALGTGFLMFVVLCLTDGRHQLRISGGTVAIGIGVTVCVIVSVFAPIDQTSINPARDLGPRIVTYALGWDSISIPGPQSGMWTYIIGPCIGTPIGGLLHDLLMYGL
;
A
#
# COMPACT_ATOMS: atom_id res chain seq x y z
N MET A 1 -61.22 -12.21 31.52
CA MET A 1 -59.93 -11.72 30.98
C MET A 1 -59.75 -10.31 31.51
N ALA A 2 -59.19 -10.19 32.73
CA ALA A 2 -58.85 -8.91 33.31
C ALA A 2 -57.43 -8.58 32.83
N LEU A 3 -57.32 -7.55 31.98
CA LEU A 3 -56.04 -6.95 31.63
C LEU A 3 -55.70 -6.00 32.79
N GLU A 4 -54.64 -6.32 33.53
CA GLU A 4 -54.09 -5.46 34.57
C GLU A 4 -53.63 -4.14 33.94
N SER A 5 -54.21 -3.03 34.41
CA SER A 5 -53.75 -1.69 34.06
C SER A 5 -52.45 -1.42 34.82
N THR A 6 -51.32 -1.50 34.13
CA THR A 6 -50.02 -1.05 34.65
C THR A 6 -50.16 0.40 35.11
N SER A 7 -49.75 0.66 36.36
CA SER A 7 -49.92 1.98 36.96
C SER A 7 -48.98 3.00 36.27
N GLN A 8 -49.38 4.27 36.24
CA GLN A 8 -48.58 5.34 35.62
C GLN A 8 -47.17 5.44 36.23
N ASP A 9 -47.03 5.10 37.52
CA ASP A 9 -45.75 5.08 38.22
C ASP A 9 -44.84 3.94 37.74
N GLU A 10 -45.39 2.76 37.43
CA GLU A 10 -44.62 1.66 36.83
C GLU A 10 -44.15 1.98 35.41
N LEU A 11 -44.96 2.70 34.62
CA LEU A 11 -44.56 3.18 33.29
C LEU A 11 -43.44 4.22 33.37
N ASN A 12 -43.46 5.11 34.37
CA ASN A 12 -42.41 6.09 34.58
C ASN A 12 -41.07 5.44 34.98
N VAL A 13 -41.12 4.45 35.88
CA VAL A 13 -39.91 3.70 36.30
C VAL A 13 -39.32 2.88 35.15
N LEU A 14 -40.16 2.34 34.25
CA LEU A 14 -39.68 1.63 33.06
C LEU A 14 -39.03 2.57 32.05
N ASN A 15 -39.58 3.77 31.85
CA ASN A 15 -38.99 4.77 30.97
C ASN A 15 -37.64 5.29 31.48
N GLU A 16 -37.51 5.54 32.79
CA GLU A 16 -36.23 5.97 33.40
C GLU A 16 -35.15 4.89 33.23
N LYS A 17 -35.49 3.62 33.40
CA LYS A 17 -34.56 2.51 33.19
C LYS A 17 -34.16 2.33 31.72
N ASP A 18 -35.08 2.51 30.79
CA ASP A 18 -34.78 2.45 29.35
C ASP A 18 -33.89 3.62 28.90
N GLU A 19 -34.01 4.79 29.53
CA GLU A 19 -33.16 5.94 29.29
C GLU A 19 -31.75 5.72 29.85
N GLU A 20 -31.64 5.18 31.08
CA GLU A 20 -30.37 4.84 31.71
C GLU A 20 -29.61 3.73 30.94
N VAL A 21 -30.32 2.72 30.41
CA VAL A 21 -29.74 1.68 29.55
C VAL A 21 -29.26 2.27 28.22
N ARG A 22 -30.01 3.20 27.62
CA ARG A 22 -29.59 3.89 26.38
C ARG A 22 -28.36 4.77 26.59
N GLU A 23 -28.24 5.44 27.73
CA GLU A 23 -27.05 6.22 28.08
C GLU A 23 -25.83 5.33 28.31
N LEU A 24 -26.00 4.18 28.97
CA LEU A 24 -24.94 3.19 29.16
C LEU A 24 -24.50 2.56 27.83
N GLU A 25 -25.44 2.25 26.93
CA GLU A 25 -25.14 1.79 25.57
C GLU A 25 -24.43 2.88 24.74
N ALA A 26 -24.85 4.15 24.85
CA ALA A 26 -24.18 5.27 24.17
C ALA A 26 -22.73 5.45 24.66
N LYS A 27 -22.48 5.32 25.97
CA LYS A 27 -21.13 5.33 26.57
C LYS A 27 -20.30 4.13 26.15
N ALA A 28 -20.89 2.94 26.05
CA ALA A 28 -20.19 1.72 25.62
C ALA A 28 -19.78 1.75 24.14
N ILE A 29 -20.50 2.51 23.30
CA ILE A 29 -20.27 2.61 21.84
C ILE A 29 -19.44 3.87 21.49
N GLY A 30 -19.07 4.69 22.48
CA GLY A 30 -18.28 5.92 22.26
C GLY A 30 -19.00 6.98 21.43
N ARG A 31 -20.34 7.02 21.47
CA ARG A 31 -21.10 8.12 20.85
C ARG A 31 -21.04 9.34 21.77
N PRO A 32 -20.73 10.55 21.25
CA PRO A 32 -20.83 11.77 22.05
C PRO A 32 -22.29 12.01 22.47
N GLU A 33 -22.48 12.59 23.65
CA GLU A 33 -23.81 12.92 24.19
C GLU A 33 -24.56 13.86 23.23
N ALA A 34 -25.86 13.62 23.05
CA ALA A 34 -26.70 14.39 22.15
C ALA A 34 -26.82 15.84 22.66
N GLY A 35 -26.00 16.73 22.09
CA GLY A 35 -25.94 18.15 22.46
C GLY A 35 -24.53 18.73 22.48
N GLN A 36 -23.49 17.90 22.49
CA GLN A 36 -22.11 18.37 22.30
C GLN A 36 -21.76 18.36 20.81
N SER A 37 -21.87 19.52 20.16
CA SER A 37 -21.12 19.76 18.94
C SER A 37 -19.64 19.57 19.26
N VAL A 38 -18.95 18.65 18.58
CA VAL A 38 -17.47 18.55 18.58
C VAL A 38 -16.87 19.69 17.75
N GLU A 39 -17.39 20.89 17.95
CA GLU A 39 -16.74 22.16 17.69
C GLU A 39 -16.35 22.71 19.06
N GLU A 40 -15.50 21.99 19.77
CA GLU A 40 -14.72 22.64 20.83
C GLU A 40 -13.76 23.60 20.13
N ASP A 41 -13.82 24.87 20.55
CA ASP A 41 -12.99 25.98 20.11
C ASP A 41 -11.52 25.56 19.94
N PHE A 42 -11.14 25.22 18.71
CA PHE A 42 -9.73 25.15 18.34
C PHE A 42 -9.24 26.59 18.24
N ASP A 43 -8.37 26.98 19.18
CA ASP A 43 -7.64 28.26 19.18
C ASP A 43 -7.25 28.70 17.76
N ASP A 44 -7.58 29.95 17.42
CA ASP A 44 -7.48 30.56 16.09
C ASP A 44 -6.03 30.56 15.53
N GLY A 45 -5.04 30.20 16.34
CA GLY A 45 -3.62 30.11 15.98
C GLY A 45 -3.16 28.79 15.35
N ILE A 46 -3.96 27.71 15.34
CA ILE A 46 -3.51 26.40 14.83
C ILE A 46 -3.65 26.33 13.30
N PRO A 47 -2.58 26.04 12.53
CA PRO A 47 -2.67 25.92 11.08
C PRO A 47 -3.69 24.86 10.64
N ALA A 48 -4.43 25.11 9.55
CA ALA A 48 -5.49 24.21 9.08
C ALA A 48 -5.02 22.76 8.84
N MET A 49 -3.77 22.57 8.42
CA MET A 49 -3.15 21.25 8.26
C MET A 49 -2.95 20.52 9.60
N HIS A 50 -2.60 21.26 10.65
CA HIS A 50 -2.43 20.74 12.00
C HIS A 50 -3.78 20.32 12.60
N ARG A 51 -4.84 21.10 12.42
CA ARG A 51 -6.21 20.70 12.80
C ARG A 51 -6.67 19.42 12.09
N ARG A 52 -6.39 19.30 10.80
CA ARG A 52 -6.71 18.08 10.02
C ARG A 52 -5.91 16.87 10.51
N TYR A 53 -4.65 17.05 10.87
CA TYR A 53 -3.81 15.99 11.43
C TYR A 53 -4.34 15.51 12.78
N ILE A 54 -4.66 16.42 13.71
CA ILE A 54 -5.26 16.09 15.02
C ILE A 54 -6.59 15.35 14.84
N ALA A 55 -7.50 15.88 14.01
CA ALA A 55 -8.79 15.25 13.78
C ALA A 55 -8.64 13.85 13.15
N TRP A 56 -7.65 13.65 12.29
CA TRP A 56 -7.35 12.35 11.69
C TRP A 56 -6.73 11.37 12.69
N THR A 57 -5.77 11.81 13.53
CA THR A 57 -5.15 10.97 14.56
C THR A 57 -6.13 10.59 15.67
N GLN A 58 -7.00 11.52 16.07
CA GLN A 58 -8.08 11.26 17.03
C GLN A 58 -9.14 10.29 16.47
N ARG A 59 -9.46 10.37 15.17
CA ARG A 59 -10.33 9.37 14.51
C ARG A 59 -9.68 7.98 14.41
N MET A 60 -8.36 7.93 14.30
CA MET A 60 -7.57 6.70 14.24
C MET A 60 -7.38 6.04 15.62
N ARG A 61 -7.22 6.85 16.68
CA ARG A 61 -6.98 6.39 18.05
C ARG A 61 -8.29 6.46 18.83
N GLY A 62 -8.99 5.33 18.94
CA GLY A 62 -10.26 5.21 19.67
C GLY A 62 -10.26 5.64 21.14
N HIS A 63 -9.14 6.05 21.74
CA HIS A 63 -9.08 6.83 22.98
C HIS A 63 -7.82 7.72 23.03
N PRO A 64 -7.91 8.97 23.54
CA PRO A 64 -6.81 9.93 23.58
C PRO A 64 -6.05 9.81 24.91
N THR A 65 -4.86 9.24 24.92
CA THR A 65 -3.96 9.34 26.08
C THR A 65 -3.07 10.59 26.04
N GLU A 66 -3.20 11.43 25.01
CA GLU A 66 -2.39 12.64 24.83
C GLU A 66 -3.33 13.80 24.46
N THR A 67 -3.09 14.96 25.07
CA THR A 67 -3.85 16.17 24.79
C THR A 67 -3.59 16.65 23.36
N ALA A 68 -4.59 17.25 22.70
CA ALA A 68 -4.49 17.73 21.32
C ALA A 68 -3.32 18.71 21.11
N ASP A 69 -2.98 19.48 22.16
CA ASP A 69 -1.89 20.46 22.18
C ASP A 69 -0.48 19.84 22.11
N GLU A 70 -0.32 18.55 22.42
CA GLU A 70 0.97 17.85 22.39
C GLU A 70 1.26 17.16 21.04
N MET A 71 0.23 16.94 20.22
CA MET A 71 0.34 16.25 18.93
C MET A 71 0.84 17.18 17.81
N ARG A 72 2.14 17.50 17.82
CA ARG A 72 2.75 18.21 16.68
C ARG A 72 2.64 17.38 15.39
N PRO A 73 2.17 17.96 14.26
CA PRO A 73 2.13 17.28 12.99
C PRO A 73 3.55 16.95 12.55
N PRO A 74 3.77 15.77 11.95
CA PRO A 74 5.06 15.36 11.45
C PRO A 74 5.63 16.41 10.50
N ASN A 75 6.84 16.87 10.79
CA ASN A 75 7.55 17.75 9.86
C ASN A 75 7.98 16.96 8.60
N LEU A 76 8.43 17.67 7.57
CA LEU A 76 8.82 17.04 6.31
C LEU A 76 9.85 15.93 6.49
N TRP A 77 10.89 16.13 7.32
CA TRP A 77 11.91 15.11 7.55
C TRP A 77 11.36 13.82 8.14
N GLN A 78 10.42 13.92 9.10
CA GLN A 78 9.75 12.75 9.66
C GLN A 78 8.92 12.01 8.59
N GLN A 79 8.24 12.75 7.72
CA GLN A 79 7.47 12.16 6.62
C GLN A 79 8.38 11.45 5.60
N LEU A 80 9.49 12.09 5.21
CA LEU A 80 10.47 11.48 4.30
C LEU A 80 11.11 10.22 4.91
N LEU A 81 11.44 10.26 6.20
CA LEU A 81 11.95 9.08 6.90
C LEU A 81 10.90 7.95 6.94
N ALA A 82 9.64 8.27 7.20
CA ALA A 82 8.55 7.30 7.18
C ALA A 82 8.32 6.69 5.79
N GLU A 83 8.38 7.49 4.72
CA GLU A 83 8.32 6.98 3.34
C GLU A 83 9.48 6.05 3.01
N ALA A 84 10.71 6.42 3.40
CA ALA A 84 11.89 5.58 3.22
C ALA A 84 11.79 4.25 4.01
N ILE A 85 11.36 4.30 5.27
CA ILE A 85 11.18 3.09 6.09
C ILE A 85 10.06 2.22 5.52
N GLY A 86 8.91 2.79 5.17
CA GLY A 86 7.78 2.03 4.65
C GLY A 86 8.08 1.37 3.31
N THR A 87 8.68 2.08 2.35
CA THR A 87 9.11 1.48 1.08
C THR A 87 10.25 0.47 1.29
N GLY A 88 11.12 0.71 2.26
CA GLY A 88 12.14 -0.24 2.69
C GLY A 88 11.56 -1.55 3.24
N ILE A 89 10.50 -1.48 4.07
CA ILE A 89 9.75 -2.66 4.54
C ILE A 89 9.15 -3.41 3.36
N VAL A 90 8.51 -2.70 2.43
CA VAL A 90 7.92 -3.29 1.21
C VAL A 90 8.99 -4.04 0.41
N CYS A 91 10.16 -3.45 0.18
CA CYS A 91 11.21 -4.08 -0.60
C CYS A 91 11.96 -5.17 0.18
N LEU A 92 12.22 -5.00 1.48
CA LEU A 92 12.90 -6.02 2.26
C LEU A 92 12.08 -7.32 2.33
N PHE A 93 10.84 -7.22 2.80
CA PHE A 93 10.02 -8.41 3.01
C PHE A 93 9.35 -8.91 1.73
N GLY A 94 8.88 -8.01 0.87
CA GLY A 94 8.29 -8.38 -0.41
C GLY A 94 9.28 -9.14 -1.31
N LEU A 95 10.50 -8.61 -1.49
CA LEU A 95 11.52 -9.29 -2.27
C LEU A 95 12.05 -10.54 -1.54
N GLY A 96 12.04 -10.54 -0.21
CA GLY A 96 12.35 -11.71 0.60
C GLY A 96 11.36 -12.85 0.40
N ILE A 97 10.06 -12.56 0.28
CA ILE A 97 9.02 -13.54 -0.08
C ILE A 97 9.31 -14.11 -1.48
N ASN A 98 9.70 -13.27 -2.43
CA ASN A 98 10.07 -13.75 -3.76
C ASN A 98 11.34 -14.63 -3.71
N CYS A 99 12.34 -14.27 -2.92
CA CYS A 99 13.54 -15.09 -2.73
C CYS A 99 13.17 -16.44 -2.11
N ALA A 100 12.34 -16.44 -1.06
CA ALA A 100 11.84 -17.67 -0.44
C ALA A 100 11.09 -18.55 -1.46
N ALA A 101 10.27 -17.95 -2.33
CA ALA A 101 9.52 -18.67 -3.35
C ALA A 101 10.43 -19.24 -4.46
N ILE A 102 11.25 -18.38 -5.09
CA ILE A 102 11.96 -18.68 -6.34
C ILE A 102 13.32 -19.32 -6.07
N ILE A 103 14.06 -18.84 -5.07
CA ILE A 103 15.41 -19.33 -4.75
C ILE A 103 15.33 -20.55 -3.83
N CYS A 104 14.46 -20.51 -2.83
CA CYS A 104 14.37 -21.56 -1.81
C CYS A 104 13.25 -22.59 -2.06
N GLY A 105 12.34 -22.35 -3.01
CA GLY A 105 11.20 -23.25 -3.27
C GLY A 105 10.24 -23.38 -2.09
N ALA A 106 10.12 -22.37 -1.24
CA ALA A 106 9.42 -22.46 0.05
C ALA A 106 7.89 -22.57 -0.07
N TYR A 107 7.31 -22.18 -1.21
CA TYR A 107 5.87 -22.10 -1.41
C TYR A 107 5.44 -22.84 -2.67
N ALA A 108 4.28 -23.48 -2.61
CA ALA A 108 3.62 -24.05 -3.77
C ALA A 108 2.53 -23.10 -4.30
N GLY A 109 2.67 -22.71 -5.57
CA GLY A 109 1.72 -21.84 -6.26
C GLY A 109 1.86 -20.35 -5.92
N LEU A 110 1.07 -19.53 -6.62
CA LEU A 110 1.17 -18.07 -6.56
C LEU A 110 0.42 -17.44 -5.38
N PHE A 111 -0.64 -18.09 -4.88
CA PHE A 111 -1.49 -17.53 -3.83
C PHE A 111 -0.72 -17.19 -2.54
N PRO A 112 0.15 -18.05 -1.98
CA PRO A 112 0.95 -17.69 -0.80
C PRO A 112 1.80 -16.44 -1.01
N VAL A 113 2.40 -16.30 -2.21
CA VAL A 113 3.20 -15.12 -2.58
C VAL A 113 2.31 -13.87 -2.58
N GLY A 114 1.17 -13.91 -3.27
CA GLY A 114 0.21 -12.80 -3.30
C GLY A 114 -0.29 -12.39 -1.91
N ALA A 115 -0.68 -13.37 -1.08
CA ALA A 115 -1.16 -13.12 0.28
C ALA A 115 -0.08 -12.48 1.16
N LEU A 116 1.16 -12.98 1.10
CA LEU A 116 2.28 -12.43 1.85
C LEU A 116 2.65 -11.02 1.39
N TRP A 117 2.61 -10.73 0.08
CA TRP A 117 2.79 -9.38 -0.45
C TRP A 117 1.72 -8.41 0.08
N GLY A 118 0.45 -8.82 0.11
CA GLY A 118 -0.62 -8.03 0.70
C GLY A 118 -0.43 -7.74 2.19
N MET A 119 0.04 -8.73 2.95
CA MET A 119 0.37 -8.55 4.37
C MET A 119 1.55 -7.60 4.58
N VAL A 120 2.59 -7.68 3.76
CA VAL A 120 3.73 -6.73 3.83
C VAL A 120 3.28 -5.31 3.58
N VAL A 121 2.45 -5.06 2.57
CA VAL A 121 1.89 -3.73 2.31
C VAL A 121 1.04 -3.25 3.48
N THR A 122 0.19 -4.12 4.03
CA THR A 122 -0.61 -3.81 5.24
C THR A 122 0.28 -3.34 6.39
N LEU A 123 1.36 -4.10 6.69
CA LEU A 123 2.29 -3.78 7.76
C LEU A 123 3.03 -2.46 7.51
N ALA A 124 3.47 -2.22 6.27
CA ALA A 124 4.15 -0.98 5.90
C ALA A 124 3.23 0.24 6.09
N VAL A 125 1.96 0.13 5.66
CA VAL A 125 0.94 1.18 5.86
C VAL A 125 0.69 1.39 7.35
N LEU A 126 0.40 0.34 8.12
CA LEU A 126 0.17 0.45 9.57
C LEU A 126 1.34 1.08 10.32
N SER A 127 2.58 0.83 9.85
CA SER A 127 3.80 1.34 10.50
C SER A 127 4.07 2.82 10.21
N THR A 128 3.61 3.35 9.08
CA THR A 128 4.08 4.66 8.58
C THR A 128 2.97 5.66 8.23
N ALA A 129 1.71 5.20 8.13
CA ALA A 129 0.59 6.06 7.74
C ALA A 129 0.37 7.21 8.72
N SER A 130 0.61 6.98 10.02
CA SER A 130 0.48 8.01 11.07
C SER A 130 1.45 9.18 10.90
N VAL A 131 2.52 8.99 10.12
CA VAL A 131 3.57 10.00 9.94
C VAL A 131 3.47 10.64 8.55
N SER A 132 3.53 9.85 7.48
CA SER A 132 3.56 10.37 6.10
C SER A 132 2.27 10.23 5.32
N GLY A 133 1.29 9.47 5.82
CA GLY A 133 0.16 8.98 5.03
C GLY A 133 0.47 7.70 4.24
N ALA A 134 1.69 7.16 4.33
CA ALA A 134 2.13 5.92 3.71
C ALA A 134 1.82 5.84 2.20
N HIS A 135 2.35 6.77 1.42
CA HIS A 135 2.24 6.66 -0.04
C HIS A 135 3.06 5.47 -0.54
N LEU A 136 4.30 5.36 -0.07
CA LEU A 136 5.26 4.26 -0.28
C LEU A 136 5.52 3.90 -1.75
N ASN A 137 5.02 4.72 -2.67
CA ASN A 137 4.92 4.46 -4.09
C ASN A 137 4.92 5.81 -4.84
N PRO A 138 5.88 6.02 -5.76
CA PRO A 138 5.94 7.24 -6.56
C PRO A 138 4.67 7.53 -7.36
N ALA A 139 4.00 6.50 -7.89
CA ALA A 139 2.78 6.65 -8.67
C ALA A 139 1.59 7.09 -7.81
N ILE A 140 1.44 6.52 -6.60
CA ILE A 140 0.42 6.96 -5.64
C ILE A 140 0.67 8.42 -5.23
N SER A 141 1.93 8.79 -4.98
CA SER A 141 2.30 10.18 -4.68
C SER A 141 1.98 11.14 -5.81
N LEU A 142 2.20 10.71 -7.06
CA LEU A 142 1.83 11.48 -8.25
C LEU A 142 0.32 11.69 -8.34
N ALA A 143 -0.48 10.63 -8.16
CA ALA A 143 -1.92 10.73 -8.20
C ALA A 143 -2.47 11.66 -7.11
N PHE A 144 -1.97 11.60 -5.88
CA PHE A 144 -2.33 12.56 -4.83
C PHE A 144 -1.91 13.99 -5.18
N ALA A 145 -0.73 14.19 -5.76
CA ALA A 145 -0.28 15.52 -6.18
C ALA A 145 -1.16 16.14 -7.28
N ILE A 146 -1.71 15.30 -8.17
CA ILE A 146 -2.59 15.74 -9.27
C ILE A 146 -4.03 15.95 -8.78
N LEU A 147 -4.57 14.98 -8.05
CA LEU A 147 -6.00 14.87 -7.76
C LEU A 147 -6.40 15.45 -6.39
N ARG A 148 -5.44 15.59 -5.47
CA ARG A 148 -5.63 16.10 -4.10
C ARG A 148 -4.52 17.09 -3.70
N PRO A 149 -4.20 18.11 -4.51
CA PRO A 149 -3.10 19.04 -4.25
C PRO A 149 -3.23 19.82 -2.93
N GLU A 150 -4.45 19.97 -2.42
CA GLU A 150 -4.78 20.56 -1.13
C GLU A 150 -4.34 19.71 0.07
N HIS A 151 -4.17 18.41 -0.13
CA HIS A 151 -3.67 17.46 0.87
C HIS A 151 -2.19 17.11 0.64
N PHE A 152 -1.79 16.98 -0.63
CA PHE A 152 -0.41 16.67 -1.01
C PHE A 152 0.10 17.67 -2.06
N PRO A 153 0.75 18.77 -1.64
CA PRO A 153 1.19 19.80 -2.58
C PRO A 153 2.33 19.28 -3.48
N VAL A 154 2.28 19.65 -4.76
CA VAL A 154 3.17 19.14 -5.82
C VAL A 154 4.67 19.27 -5.51
N TRP A 155 5.09 20.29 -4.77
CA TRP A 155 6.50 20.47 -4.40
C TRP A 155 7.06 19.34 -3.52
N LYS A 156 6.19 18.59 -2.80
CA LYS A 156 6.59 17.41 -2.00
C LYS A 156 6.83 16.17 -2.83
N LEU A 157 6.42 16.14 -4.09
CA LEU A 157 6.46 14.97 -4.95
C LEU A 157 7.89 14.43 -5.10
N VAL A 158 8.83 15.28 -5.50
CA VAL A 158 10.23 14.89 -5.71
C VAL A 158 10.91 14.44 -4.40
N PRO A 159 10.80 15.16 -3.28
CA PRO A 159 11.29 14.67 -1.99
C PRO A 159 10.76 13.28 -1.61
N PHE A 160 9.46 13.02 -1.79
CA PHE A 160 8.86 11.72 -1.50
C PHE A 160 9.41 10.63 -2.42
N TRP A 161 9.54 10.89 -3.72
CA TRP A 161 10.13 9.93 -4.67
C TRP A 161 11.57 9.55 -4.30
N VAL A 162 12.38 10.54 -3.89
CA VAL A 162 13.76 10.29 -3.45
C VAL A 162 13.77 9.43 -2.19
N ALA A 163 12.92 9.73 -1.20
CA ALA A 163 12.81 8.96 0.03
C ALA A 163 12.37 7.50 -0.24
N GLN A 164 11.34 7.31 -1.06
CA GLN A 164 10.83 5.99 -1.45
C GLN A 164 11.91 5.18 -2.18
N LEU A 165 12.61 5.79 -3.14
CA LEU A 165 13.69 5.12 -3.87
C LEU A 165 14.86 4.75 -2.96
N ALA A 166 15.27 5.63 -2.04
CA ALA A 166 16.30 5.34 -1.06
C ALA A 166 15.89 4.17 -0.15
N GLY A 167 14.64 4.17 0.32
CA GLY A 167 14.06 3.05 1.08
C GLY A 167 14.11 1.74 0.30
N ALA A 168 13.69 1.76 -0.97
CA ALA A 168 13.71 0.58 -1.83
C ALA A 168 15.12 0.02 -2.07
N ILE A 169 16.11 0.88 -2.29
CA ILE A 169 17.53 0.50 -2.44
C ILE A 169 18.04 -0.16 -1.15
N VAL A 170 17.80 0.47 0.01
CA VAL A 170 18.26 -0.07 1.30
C VAL A 170 17.58 -1.41 1.62
N GLY A 171 16.27 -1.49 1.47
CA GLY A 171 15.50 -2.71 1.72
C GLY A 171 15.92 -3.88 0.82
N SER A 172 16.13 -3.61 -0.48
CA SER A 172 16.59 -4.63 -1.43
C SER A 172 18.04 -5.05 -1.20
N GLY A 173 18.93 -4.13 -0.83
CA GLY A 173 20.31 -4.46 -0.45
C GLY A 173 20.38 -5.37 0.78
N ILE A 174 19.57 -5.09 1.82
CA ILE A 174 19.45 -5.97 2.99
C ILE A 174 18.90 -7.33 2.58
N CYS A 175 17.83 -7.36 1.78
CA CYS A 175 17.27 -8.61 1.28
C CYS A 175 18.30 -9.45 0.52
N TYR A 176 19.07 -8.84 -0.39
CA TYR A 176 20.16 -9.54 -1.08
C TYR A 176 21.17 -10.10 -0.09
N GLY A 177 21.60 -9.32 0.89
CA GLY A 177 22.53 -9.78 1.93
C GLY A 177 22.03 -11.04 2.67
N CYS A 178 20.73 -11.13 2.94
CA CYS A 178 20.12 -12.30 3.59
C CYS A 178 20.12 -13.56 2.71
N PHE A 179 20.01 -13.41 1.39
CA PHE A 179 19.85 -14.53 0.44
C PHE A 179 21.07 -14.77 -0.47
N ALA A 180 22.13 -13.97 -0.35
CA ALA A 180 23.25 -13.96 -1.29
C ALA A 180 23.88 -15.35 -1.52
N ASN A 181 24.07 -16.12 -0.44
CA ASN A 181 24.63 -17.47 -0.54
C ASN A 181 23.67 -18.45 -1.23
N MET A 182 22.37 -18.37 -0.93
CA MET A 182 21.36 -19.22 -1.55
C MET A 182 21.23 -18.91 -3.05
N ILE A 183 21.31 -17.63 -3.41
CA ILE A 183 21.33 -17.19 -4.81
C ILE A 183 22.57 -17.75 -5.50
N ALA A 184 23.77 -17.59 -4.93
CA ALA A 184 25.00 -18.09 -5.53
C ALA A 184 24.99 -19.62 -5.75
N ILE A 185 24.48 -20.39 -4.78
CA ILE A 185 24.33 -21.85 -4.92
C ILE A 185 23.37 -22.19 -6.06
N LYS A 186 22.26 -21.47 -6.19
CA LYS A 186 21.31 -21.66 -7.28
C LYS A 186 21.91 -21.30 -8.64
N GLU A 187 22.65 -20.20 -8.70
CA GLU A 187 23.36 -19.76 -9.92
C GLU A 187 24.35 -20.83 -10.38
N GLU A 188 25.14 -21.39 -9.47
CA GLU A 188 26.09 -22.47 -9.78
C GLU A 188 25.38 -23.75 -10.22
N ALA A 189 24.32 -24.16 -9.50
CA ALA A 189 23.58 -25.39 -9.80
C ALA A 189 22.87 -25.34 -11.16
N ASP A 190 22.32 -24.18 -11.52
CA ASP A 190 21.57 -23.98 -12.76
C ASP A 190 22.47 -23.46 -13.92
N GLY A 191 23.77 -23.25 -13.67
CA GLY A 191 24.72 -22.74 -14.66
C GLY A 191 24.44 -21.30 -15.12
N LEU A 192 23.89 -20.46 -14.24
CA LEU A 192 23.48 -19.10 -14.54
C LEU A 192 24.63 -18.12 -14.30
N VAL A 193 24.94 -17.31 -15.31
CA VAL A 193 25.96 -16.26 -15.23
C VAL A 193 25.26 -14.90 -15.17
N ARG A 194 25.49 -14.14 -14.10
CA ARG A 194 24.91 -12.80 -13.95
C ARG A 194 25.29 -11.91 -15.13
N GLY A 195 24.30 -11.21 -15.67
CA GLY A 195 24.46 -10.32 -16.83
C GLY A 195 24.18 -11.00 -18.17
N GLU A 196 24.10 -12.34 -18.20
CA GLU A 196 23.70 -13.10 -19.39
C GLU A 196 22.20 -13.43 -19.38
N LEU A 197 21.64 -13.66 -20.58
CA LEU A 197 20.26 -14.13 -20.73
C LEU A 197 20.09 -15.47 -20.00
N GLY A 198 18.99 -15.61 -19.27
CA GLY A 198 18.73 -16.70 -18.32
C GLY A 198 18.95 -16.28 -16.88
N SER A 199 19.87 -15.33 -16.60
CA SER A 199 20.11 -14.86 -15.23
C SER A 199 18.97 -14.01 -14.65
N GLU A 200 17.96 -13.67 -15.45
CA GLU A 200 16.69 -13.15 -14.96
C GLU A 200 16.01 -14.12 -13.97
N LEU A 201 16.27 -15.42 -14.03
CA LEU A 201 15.73 -16.39 -13.08
C LEU A 201 16.18 -16.11 -11.62
N THR A 202 17.40 -15.62 -11.42
CA THR A 202 17.92 -15.24 -10.08
C THR A 202 17.81 -13.75 -9.79
N SER A 203 17.55 -12.94 -10.81
CA SER A 203 17.25 -11.50 -10.69
C SER A 203 15.78 -11.21 -10.39
N SER A 204 14.87 -12.08 -10.87
CA SER A 204 13.41 -11.94 -10.77
C SER A 204 12.82 -11.89 -9.36
N PRO A 205 13.52 -12.33 -8.28
CA PRO A 205 13.06 -12.00 -6.93
C PRO A 205 13.06 -10.50 -6.63
N PHE A 206 13.98 -9.75 -7.25
CA PHE A 206 14.21 -8.33 -7.01
C PHE A 206 13.51 -7.45 -8.05
N ASN A 207 13.74 -7.75 -9.33
CA ASN A 207 13.28 -6.97 -10.47
C ASN A 207 12.06 -7.60 -11.10
N SER A 208 11.16 -6.79 -11.67
CA SER A 208 10.02 -7.31 -12.42
C SER A 208 10.38 -7.56 -13.89
N TYR A 209 9.82 -8.61 -14.47
CA TYR A 209 10.03 -9.01 -15.85
C TYR A 209 8.71 -9.48 -16.46
N PHE A 210 8.59 -9.29 -17.78
CA PHE A 210 7.45 -9.77 -18.56
C PHE A 210 7.95 -10.62 -19.75
N PRO A 211 7.31 -11.78 -20.03
CA PRO A 211 6.53 -12.54 -19.05
C PRO A 211 7.34 -12.83 -17.79
N ASN A 212 6.68 -13.14 -16.68
CA ASN A 212 7.37 -13.58 -15.47
C ASN A 212 8.22 -14.83 -15.78
N PRO A 213 9.54 -14.81 -15.56
CA PRO A 213 10.44 -15.92 -15.90
C PRO A 213 10.01 -17.25 -15.26
N SER A 214 9.44 -17.22 -14.05
CA SER A 214 8.94 -18.41 -13.36
C SER A 214 7.75 -19.10 -14.05
N PHE A 215 7.11 -18.43 -15.02
CA PHE A 215 5.98 -18.96 -15.79
C PHE A 215 6.33 -19.24 -17.26
N VAL A 216 7.59 -19.02 -17.67
CA VAL A 216 8.09 -19.42 -18.99
C VAL A 216 8.51 -20.89 -18.91
N THR A 217 7.52 -21.79 -18.93
CA THR A 217 7.73 -23.24 -18.77
C THR A 217 7.15 -24.01 -19.96
N SER A 218 7.52 -25.29 -20.07
CA SER A 218 6.94 -26.18 -21.07
C SER A 218 5.42 -26.36 -20.90
N GLU A 219 4.91 -26.30 -19.66
CA GLU A 219 3.49 -26.44 -19.34
C GLU A 219 2.66 -25.27 -19.85
N THR A 220 3.13 -24.04 -19.60
CA THR A 220 2.44 -22.82 -20.08
C THR A 220 2.60 -22.62 -21.58
N ARG A 221 3.66 -23.19 -22.17
CA ARG A 221 4.07 -23.01 -23.58
C ARG A 221 4.37 -21.55 -23.91
N TRP A 222 4.72 -20.76 -22.90
CA TRP A 222 5.08 -19.36 -23.07
C TRP A 222 6.52 -19.22 -23.52
N THR A 223 6.81 -18.10 -24.17
CA THR A 223 8.14 -17.65 -24.55
C THR A 223 8.32 -16.22 -24.08
N TYR A 224 9.55 -15.68 -24.06
CA TYR A 224 9.75 -14.27 -23.72
C TYR A 224 9.01 -13.29 -24.66
N ALA A 225 8.61 -13.72 -25.86
CA ALA A 225 7.80 -12.92 -26.77
C ALA A 225 6.27 -12.99 -26.49
N THR A 226 5.82 -13.83 -25.56
CA THR A 226 4.38 -14.01 -25.26
C THR A 226 3.74 -12.74 -24.70
N VAL A 227 4.48 -11.95 -23.92
CA VAL A 227 4.02 -10.68 -23.38
C VAL A 227 4.88 -9.57 -23.97
N SER A 228 4.24 -8.63 -24.66
CA SER A 228 4.93 -7.46 -25.23
C SER A 228 5.10 -6.36 -24.19
N PRO A 229 6.04 -5.40 -24.41
CA PRO A 229 6.17 -4.23 -23.54
C PRO A 229 4.88 -3.43 -23.40
N ALA A 230 4.09 -3.30 -24.48
CA ALA A 230 2.79 -2.64 -24.43
C ALA A 230 1.77 -3.42 -23.59
N GLY A 231 1.80 -4.75 -23.64
CA GLY A 231 0.97 -5.62 -22.80
C GLY A 231 1.30 -5.45 -21.32
N ALA A 232 2.59 -5.52 -20.97
CA ALA A 232 3.04 -5.31 -19.59
C ALA A 232 2.73 -3.88 -19.09
N PHE A 233 2.95 -2.86 -19.91
CA PHE A 233 2.53 -1.49 -19.60
C PHE A 233 1.04 -1.40 -19.26
N GLY A 234 0.18 -2.07 -20.05
CA GLY A 234 -1.27 -2.10 -19.82
C GLY A 234 -1.65 -2.78 -18.51
N ILE A 235 -0.98 -3.88 -18.16
CA ILE A 235 -1.20 -4.59 -16.89
C ILE A 235 -0.75 -3.74 -15.70
N GLU A 236 0.44 -3.14 -15.77
CA GLU A 236 0.94 -2.24 -14.74
C GLU A 236 0.00 -1.04 -14.52
N ALA A 237 -0.48 -0.42 -15.60
CA ALA A 237 -1.44 0.68 -15.52
C ALA A 237 -2.79 0.24 -14.96
N LEU A 238 -3.32 -0.91 -15.37
CA LEU A 238 -4.58 -1.44 -14.87
C LEU A 238 -4.50 -1.79 -13.38
N GLY A 239 -3.46 -2.52 -12.97
CA GLY A 239 -3.25 -2.96 -11.59
C GLY A 239 -3.08 -1.77 -10.64
N THR A 240 -2.27 -0.78 -11.01
CA THR A 240 -2.09 0.42 -10.20
C THR A 240 -3.28 1.37 -10.20
N GLY A 241 -4.00 1.47 -11.31
CA GLY A 241 -5.27 2.21 -11.35
C GLY A 241 -6.30 1.58 -10.42
N PHE A 242 -6.42 0.25 -10.43
CA PHE A 242 -7.30 -0.46 -9.49
C PHE A 242 -6.88 -0.26 -8.04
N LEU A 243 -5.57 -0.34 -7.74
CA LEU A 243 -5.04 -0.04 -6.41
C LEU A 243 -5.42 1.38 -5.97
N MET A 244 -5.17 2.40 -6.80
CA MET A 244 -5.48 3.79 -6.46
C MET A 244 -6.98 4.02 -6.27
N PHE A 245 -7.82 3.44 -7.14
CA PHE A 245 -9.27 3.49 -7.02
C PHE A 245 -9.72 2.96 -5.66
N VAL A 246 -9.24 1.79 -5.24
CA VAL A 246 -9.59 1.20 -3.95
C VAL A 246 -9.04 2.03 -2.78
N VAL A 247 -7.80 2.53 -2.86
CA VAL A 247 -7.22 3.41 -1.84
C VAL A 247 -8.13 4.61 -1.59
N LEU A 248 -8.58 5.30 -2.63
CA LEU A 248 -9.48 6.44 -2.48
C LEU A 248 -10.86 6.03 -1.94
N CYS A 249 -11.46 4.95 -2.48
CA CYS A 249 -12.74 4.44 -1.99
C CYS A 249 -12.69 4.14 -0.48
N LEU A 250 -11.64 3.47 -0.01
CA LEU A 250 -11.49 3.08 1.40
C LEU A 250 -11.19 4.27 2.32
N THR A 251 -10.55 5.31 1.80
CA THR A 251 -10.19 6.51 2.57
C THR A 251 -11.22 7.63 2.47
N ASP A 252 -12.25 7.48 1.63
CA ASP A 252 -13.31 8.47 1.48
C ASP A 252 -14.19 8.54 2.74
N GLY A 253 -14.28 9.74 3.33
CA GLY A 253 -15.08 9.98 4.53
C GLY A 253 -16.59 9.76 4.36
N ARG A 254 -17.09 9.66 3.12
CA ARG A 254 -18.50 9.36 2.80
C ARG A 254 -18.80 7.87 2.75
N HIS A 255 -17.79 7.02 2.95
CA HIS A 255 -17.94 5.58 2.92
C HIS A 255 -18.95 5.11 3.98
N GLN A 256 -20.07 4.55 3.54
CA GLN A 256 -21.23 4.22 4.40
C GLN A 256 -20.91 3.20 5.49
N LEU A 257 -19.97 2.28 5.24
CA LEU A 257 -19.54 1.28 6.24
C LEU A 257 -18.65 1.85 7.37
N ARG A 258 -18.29 3.15 7.33
CA ARG A 258 -17.44 3.81 8.35
C ARG A 258 -16.17 3.01 8.70
N ILE A 259 -15.37 2.74 7.67
CA ILE A 259 -14.19 1.88 7.75
C ILE A 259 -13.13 2.50 8.67
N SER A 260 -12.65 1.73 9.65
CA SER A 260 -11.55 2.17 10.53
C SER A 260 -10.22 2.23 9.75
N GLY A 261 -9.26 3.05 10.19
CA GLY A 261 -7.97 3.14 9.50
C GLY A 261 -7.17 1.83 9.47
N GLY A 262 -7.30 0.99 10.50
CA GLY A 262 -6.73 -0.37 10.48
C GLY A 262 -7.36 -1.24 9.39
N THR A 263 -8.68 -1.14 9.21
CA THR A 263 -9.40 -1.83 8.13
C THR A 263 -9.04 -1.29 6.75
N VAL A 264 -8.78 0.03 6.61
CA VAL A 264 -8.26 0.61 5.37
C VAL A 264 -6.91 -0.03 5.00
N ALA A 265 -5.97 -0.12 5.95
CA ALA A 265 -4.67 -0.72 5.68
C ALA A 265 -4.77 -2.19 5.25
N ILE A 266 -5.64 -2.97 5.90
CA ILE A 266 -5.93 -4.36 5.52
C ILE A 266 -6.54 -4.40 4.11
N GLY A 267 -7.51 -3.53 3.81
CA GLY A 267 -8.15 -3.46 2.50
C GLY A 267 -7.15 -3.19 1.38
N ILE A 268 -6.22 -2.26 1.58
CA ILE A 268 -5.12 -1.97 0.63
C ILE A 268 -4.26 -3.22 0.42
N GLY A 269 -3.90 -3.93 1.51
CA GLY A 269 -3.15 -5.18 1.40
C GLY A 269 -3.89 -6.29 0.66
N VAL A 270 -5.19 -6.46 0.93
CA VAL A 270 -6.05 -7.41 0.21
C VAL A 270 -6.11 -7.07 -1.28
N THR A 271 -6.21 -5.78 -1.64
CA THR A 271 -6.14 -5.33 -3.03
C THR A 271 -4.83 -5.75 -3.70
N VAL A 272 -3.68 -5.53 -3.05
CA VAL A 272 -2.38 -5.98 -3.57
C VAL A 272 -2.33 -7.50 -3.73
N CYS A 273 -2.83 -8.26 -2.75
CA CYS A 273 -2.91 -9.72 -2.84
C CYS A 273 -3.70 -10.18 -4.08
N VAL A 274 -4.85 -9.56 -4.35
CA VAL A 274 -5.68 -9.88 -5.52
C VAL A 274 -4.95 -9.54 -6.81
N ILE A 275 -4.38 -8.34 -6.93
CA ILE A 275 -3.67 -7.91 -8.15
C ILE A 275 -2.50 -8.87 -8.44
N VAL A 276 -1.66 -9.17 -7.44
CA VAL A 276 -0.52 -10.09 -7.59
C VAL A 276 -0.98 -11.50 -7.98
N SER A 277 -2.04 -12.01 -7.33
CA SER A 277 -2.54 -13.37 -7.61
C SER A 277 -3.06 -13.54 -9.04
N VAL A 278 -3.45 -12.45 -9.70
CA VAL A 278 -4.00 -12.48 -11.06
C VAL A 278 -2.94 -12.13 -12.10
N PHE A 279 -2.18 -11.06 -11.89
CA PHE A 279 -1.33 -10.47 -12.92
C PHE A 279 0.14 -10.85 -12.82
N ALA A 280 0.62 -11.36 -11.69
CA ALA A 280 2.05 -11.67 -11.54
C ALA A 280 2.61 -12.71 -12.53
N PRO A 281 1.84 -13.66 -13.11
CA PRO A 281 2.34 -14.48 -14.20
C PRO A 281 2.71 -13.64 -15.44
N ILE A 282 1.99 -12.55 -15.71
CA ILE A 282 2.12 -11.76 -16.93
C ILE A 282 3.33 -10.83 -16.86
N ASP A 283 3.54 -10.11 -15.76
CA ASP A 283 4.60 -9.08 -15.67
C ASP A 283 5.27 -8.96 -14.30
N GLN A 284 5.03 -9.90 -13.38
CA GLN A 284 5.42 -9.85 -11.97
C GLN A 284 4.80 -8.74 -11.12
N THR A 285 3.96 -7.88 -11.69
CA THR A 285 3.10 -6.92 -11.00
C THR A 285 3.88 -6.08 -9.99
N SER A 286 4.78 -5.24 -10.51
CA SER A 286 5.52 -4.28 -9.69
C SER A 286 4.57 -3.30 -9.01
N ILE A 287 3.68 -2.69 -9.81
CA ILE A 287 2.70 -1.67 -9.43
C ILE A 287 3.26 -0.49 -8.63
N ASN A 288 4.58 -0.30 -8.63
CA ASN A 288 5.27 0.71 -7.84
C ASN A 288 6.66 1.02 -8.43
N PRO A 289 6.89 2.24 -8.97
CA PRO A 289 8.16 2.60 -9.60
C PRO A 289 9.38 2.49 -8.66
N ALA A 290 9.25 2.81 -7.36
CA ALA A 290 10.36 2.70 -6.42
C ALA A 290 10.70 1.23 -6.11
N ARG A 291 9.66 0.39 -5.97
CA ARG A 291 9.77 -1.06 -5.70
C ARG A 291 10.40 -1.85 -6.85
N ASP A 292 10.46 -1.30 -8.06
CA ASP A 292 11.15 -1.91 -9.19
C ASP A 292 12.49 -1.22 -9.50
N LEU A 293 12.53 0.12 -9.57
CA LEU A 293 13.77 0.85 -9.87
C LEU A 293 14.83 0.70 -8.77
N GLY A 294 14.43 0.71 -7.50
CA GLY A 294 15.37 0.58 -6.38
C GLY A 294 16.14 -0.75 -6.41
N PRO A 295 15.45 -1.90 -6.45
CA PRO A 295 16.10 -3.20 -6.56
C PRO A 295 16.89 -3.40 -7.86
N ARG A 296 16.48 -2.76 -8.98
CA ARG A 296 17.26 -2.75 -10.22
C ARG A 296 18.61 -2.08 -10.07
N ILE A 297 18.67 -0.95 -9.36
CA ILE A 297 19.94 -0.26 -9.09
C ILE A 297 20.88 -1.18 -8.29
N VAL A 298 20.33 -1.88 -7.29
CA VAL A 298 21.09 -2.81 -6.46
C VAL A 298 21.59 -4.01 -7.28
N THR A 299 20.71 -4.68 -8.02
CA THR A 299 21.05 -5.86 -8.83
C THR A 299 21.99 -5.51 -10.00
N TYR A 300 21.84 -4.32 -10.60
CA TYR A 300 22.78 -3.79 -11.58
C TYR A 300 24.20 -3.69 -10.98
N ALA A 301 24.33 -3.07 -9.80
CA ALA A 301 25.61 -2.94 -9.11
C ALA A 301 26.20 -4.29 -8.66
N LEU A 302 25.37 -5.32 -8.50
CA LEU A 302 25.76 -6.68 -8.10
C LEU A 302 26.04 -7.63 -9.27
N GLY A 303 26.11 -7.10 -10.49
CA GLY A 303 26.62 -7.82 -11.67
C GLY A 303 25.55 -8.37 -12.61
N TRP A 304 24.25 -8.17 -12.34
CA TRP A 304 23.22 -8.53 -13.34
C TRP A 304 23.16 -7.57 -14.53
N ASP A 305 23.85 -6.42 -14.46
CA ASP A 305 24.10 -5.50 -15.58
C ASP A 305 22.85 -5.30 -16.48
N SER A 306 22.95 -5.62 -17.78
CA SER A 306 21.89 -5.40 -18.77
C SER A 306 20.58 -6.15 -18.47
N ILE A 307 20.64 -7.23 -17.68
CA ILE A 307 19.47 -7.98 -17.21
C ILE A 307 18.71 -7.18 -16.16
N SER A 308 19.38 -6.31 -15.40
CA SER A 308 18.70 -5.40 -14.47
C SER A 308 18.22 -4.13 -15.16
N ILE A 309 19.13 -3.47 -15.89
CA ILE A 309 18.87 -2.18 -16.55
C ILE A 309 19.46 -2.23 -17.96
N PRO A 310 18.64 -2.11 -19.04
CA PRO A 310 17.20 -1.82 -19.04
C PRO A 310 16.31 -3.06 -18.84
N GLY A 311 16.91 -4.22 -18.59
CA GLY A 311 16.23 -5.51 -18.54
C GLY A 311 16.04 -6.13 -19.92
N PRO A 312 15.72 -7.45 -19.97
CA PRO A 312 15.34 -8.12 -21.21
C PRO A 312 14.23 -7.33 -21.91
N GLN A 313 14.30 -7.26 -23.24
CA GLN A 313 13.36 -6.50 -24.08
C GLN A 313 13.35 -4.97 -23.87
N SER A 314 14.34 -4.42 -23.14
CA SER A 314 14.35 -3.01 -22.75
C SER A 314 13.07 -2.58 -22.02
N GLY A 315 12.55 -3.48 -21.17
CA GLY A 315 11.20 -3.38 -20.61
C GLY A 315 11.04 -2.52 -19.36
N MET A 316 12.13 -2.15 -18.65
CA MET A 316 12.05 -1.48 -17.34
C MET A 316 11.08 -0.28 -17.29
N TRP A 317 10.96 0.49 -18.37
CA TRP A 317 10.08 1.66 -18.41
C TRP A 317 8.61 1.34 -18.17
N THR A 318 8.14 0.11 -18.43
CA THR A 318 6.74 -0.28 -18.22
C THR A 318 6.35 -0.18 -16.75
N TYR A 319 7.26 -0.55 -15.85
CA TYR A 319 7.10 -0.53 -14.39
C TYR A 319 7.22 0.86 -13.77
N ILE A 320 7.62 1.85 -14.57
CA ILE A 320 7.72 3.25 -14.15
C ILE A 320 6.54 4.05 -14.71
N ILE A 321 6.34 3.96 -16.03
CA ILE A 321 5.33 4.77 -16.73
C ILE A 321 3.93 4.18 -16.53
N GLY A 322 3.78 2.85 -16.60
CA GLY A 322 2.49 2.18 -16.39
C GLY A 322 1.81 2.62 -15.09
N PRO A 323 2.49 2.50 -13.94
CA PRO A 323 1.98 2.98 -12.65
C PRO A 323 1.58 4.46 -12.64
N CYS A 324 2.43 5.33 -13.19
CA CYS A 324 2.21 6.77 -13.21
C CYS A 324 1.01 7.17 -14.09
N ILE A 325 0.66 6.37 -15.10
CA ILE A 325 -0.55 6.57 -15.92
C ILE A 325 -1.78 5.94 -15.26
N GLY A 326 -1.62 4.75 -14.69
CA GLY A 326 -2.71 4.01 -14.05
C GLY A 326 -3.32 4.73 -12.86
N THR A 327 -2.48 5.25 -11.97
CA THR A 327 -2.94 5.85 -10.70
C THR A 327 -3.86 7.09 -10.90
N PRO A 328 -3.58 8.08 -11.78
CA PRO A 328 -4.55 9.13 -12.09
C PRO A 328 -5.87 8.61 -12.67
N ILE A 329 -5.83 7.61 -13.55
CA ILE A 329 -7.04 7.02 -14.15
C ILE A 329 -7.93 6.38 -13.06
N GLY A 330 -7.32 5.61 -12.16
CA GLY A 330 -8.00 5.01 -11.01
C GLY A 330 -8.63 6.06 -10.10
N GLY A 331 -7.93 7.17 -9.88
CA GLY A 331 -8.46 8.26 -9.07
C GLY A 331 -9.60 9.03 -9.73
N LEU A 332 -9.54 9.24 -11.05
CA LEU A 332 -10.67 9.82 -11.79
C LEU A 332 -11.89 8.90 -11.80
N LEU A 333 -11.69 7.58 -11.86
CA LEU A 333 -12.79 6.62 -11.76
C LEU A 333 -13.46 6.67 -10.38
N HIS A 334 -12.68 6.82 -9.31
CA HIS A 334 -13.21 7.07 -7.97
C HIS A 334 -14.06 8.35 -7.98
N ASP A 335 -13.54 9.42 -8.56
CA ASP A 335 -14.22 10.71 -8.54
C ASP A 335 -15.53 10.68 -9.36
N LEU A 336 -15.53 10.01 -10.51
CA LEU A 336 -16.73 9.74 -11.28
C LEU A 336 -17.76 8.94 -10.47
N LEU A 337 -17.34 7.90 -9.76
CA LEU A 337 -18.23 7.04 -8.98
C LEU A 337 -18.84 7.78 -7.77
N MET A 338 -18.02 8.56 -7.06
CA MET A 338 -18.41 9.15 -5.78
C MET A 338 -18.94 10.59 -5.89
N TYR A 339 -18.58 11.34 -6.93
CA TYR A 339 -19.02 12.73 -7.14
C TYR A 339 -19.86 12.90 -8.41
N GLY A 340 -19.86 11.92 -9.32
CA GLY A 340 -20.67 11.97 -10.53
C GLY A 340 -20.20 12.96 -11.61
N LEU A 341 -18.97 13.48 -11.48
CA LEU A 341 -18.29 14.50 -12.32
C LEU A 341 -19.17 15.34 -13.25
#